data_AF-M7NV93-F1
#
_entry.id   AF-M7NV93-F1
#
_cell.length_a   1.000
_cell.length_b   1.000
_cell.length_c   1.000
_cell.angle_alpha   90.00
_cell.angle_beta   90.00
_cell.angle_gamma   90.00
#
_symmetry.space_group_name_H-M   'P 1'
#
loop_
_entity.id
_entity.type
_entity.pdbx_description
1 polymer ?
#
loop_
_entity_poly.entity_id
_entity_poly.type
_entity_poly.pdbx_seq_one_letter_code
_entity_poly.pdbx_strand_id
1 'polypeptide(L)'
;MRKNVKVLVVSLILLIILAVAAFALLQDDASDSRVILDHNHKTYIAPSCFEESDPTNFIEESTLGEAEELGYPPHSSCTEEALGVQ
;
A
#
# COMPACT_ATOMS: atom_id res chain seq x y z
N MET A 1 17.51 -12.71 43.46
CA MET A 1 16.58 -13.30 42.46
C MET A 1 15.51 -12.33 41.97
N ARG A 2 14.63 -11.76 42.80
CA ARG A 2 13.53 -10.86 42.36
C ARG A 2 13.95 -9.64 41.52
N LYS A 3 15.09 -8.99 41.81
CA LYS A 3 15.61 -7.84 41.03
C LYS A 3 16.02 -8.25 39.60
N ASN A 4 16.72 -9.37 39.47
CA ASN A 4 17.17 -9.88 38.16
C ASN A 4 15.99 -10.31 37.29
N VAL A 5 14.94 -10.89 37.90
CA VAL A 5 13.69 -11.21 37.20
C VAL A 5 12.99 -9.94 36.70
N LYS A 6 12.92 -8.87 37.50
CA LYS A 6 12.35 -7.59 37.06
C LYS A 6 13.14 -6.97 35.90
N VAL A 7 14.46 -7.00 35.96
CA VAL A 7 15.32 -6.50 34.87
C VAL A 7 15.12 -7.31 33.59
N LEU A 8 15.03 -8.64 33.68
CA LEU A 8 14.75 -9.51 32.54
C LEU A 8 13.37 -9.24 31.93
N VAL A 9 12.35 -9.06 32.77
CA VAL A 9 10.98 -8.73 32.30
C VAL A 9 10.96 -7.38 31.58
N VAL A 10 11.59 -6.35 32.14
CA VAL A 10 11.67 -5.02 31.50
C VAL A 10 12.43 -5.10 30.18
N SER A 11 13.56 -5.82 30.15
CA SER A 11 14.34 -6.02 28.92
C SER A 11 13.53 -6.74 27.85
N LEU A 12 12.76 -7.75 28.22
CA LEU A 12 11.93 -8.51 27.27
C LEU A 12 10.81 -7.64 26.69
N ILE A 13 10.15 -6.85 27.53
CA ILE A 13 9.10 -5.91 27.08
C ILE A 13 9.68 -4.90 26.10
N LEU A 14 10.85 -4.32 26.40
CA LEU A 14 11.51 -3.38 25.50
C LEU A 14 11.85 -4.02 24.14
N LEU A 15 12.31 -5.26 24.15
CA LEU A 15 12.63 -6.02 22.94
C LEU A 15 11.38 -6.27 22.08
N ILE A 16 10.26 -6.60 22.71
CA ILE A 16 8.97 -6.77 22.02
C ILE A 16 8.51 -5.44 21.39
N ILE A 17 8.61 -4.33 22.11
CA ILE A 17 8.24 -3.01 21.57
C ILE A 17 9.10 -2.66 20.35
N LEU A 18 10.41 -2.89 20.43
CA LEU A 18 11.32 -2.67 19.31
C LEU A 18 11.00 -3.56 18.11
N ALA A 19 10.66 -4.83 18.35
CA ALA A 19 10.27 -5.75 17.28
C ALA A 19 8.97 -5.31 16.58
N VAL A 20 7.96 -4.86 17.34
CA VAL A 20 6.71 -4.34 16.77
C VAL A 20 6.94 -3.06 15.98
N ALA A 21 7.76 -2.14 16.49
CA ALA A 21 8.10 -0.91 15.78
C ALA A 21 8.88 -1.19 14.48
N ALA A 22 9.84 -2.10 14.51
CA ALA A 22 10.56 -2.52 13.31
C ALA A 22 9.65 -3.18 12.27
N PHE A 23 8.69 -4.00 12.71
CA PHE A 23 7.70 -4.63 11.82
C PHE A 23 6.81 -3.59 11.12
N ALA A 24 6.41 -2.52 11.82
CA ALA A 24 5.64 -1.44 11.22
C ALA A 24 6.41 -0.71 10.10
N LEU A 25 7.73 -0.55 10.23
CA LEU A 25 8.58 0.11 9.22
C LEU A 25 8.87 -0.76 7.99
N LEU A 26 8.60 -2.07 8.06
CA LEU A 26 8.84 -3.02 6.97
C LEU A 26 7.59 -3.31 6.14
N GLN A 27 6.43 -2.77 6.53
CA GLN A 27 5.23 -2.86 5.70
C GLN A 27 5.38 -1.90 4.53
N ASP A 28 5.31 -2.45 3.31
CA ASP A 28 5.11 -1.65 2.10
C ASP A 28 3.78 -0.91 2.26
N ASP A 29 3.81 0.42 2.14
CA ASP A 29 2.58 1.20 2.17
C ASP A 29 1.82 0.94 0.88
N ALA A 30 0.58 0.46 0.99
CA ALA A 30 -0.25 0.18 -0.17
C ALA A 30 -0.43 1.44 -1.03
N SER A 31 -0.36 2.63 -0.43
CA SER A 31 -0.42 3.92 -1.14
C SER A 31 0.69 4.10 -2.17
N ASP A 32 1.86 3.49 -1.95
CA ASP A 32 3.02 3.64 -2.85
C ASP A 32 2.97 2.66 -4.04
N SER A 33 1.94 1.82 -4.11
CA SER A 33 1.72 0.91 -5.23
C SER A 33 1.65 1.68 -6.54
N ARG A 34 2.48 1.30 -7.52
CA ARG A 34 2.47 1.89 -8.86
C ARG A 34 1.14 1.63 -9.57
N VAL A 35 0.55 2.69 -10.13
CA VAL A 35 -0.65 2.64 -10.97
C VAL A 35 -0.49 3.52 -12.19
N ILE A 36 -1.32 3.32 -13.21
CA ILE A 36 -1.45 4.23 -14.35
C ILE A 36 -2.77 4.98 -14.21
N LEU A 37 -2.72 6.31 -14.15
CA LEU A 37 -3.90 7.17 -14.20
C LEU A 37 -4.36 7.33 -15.65
N ASP A 38 -5.65 7.21 -15.90
CA ASP A 38 -6.30 7.65 -17.14
C ASP A 38 -7.15 8.88 -16.83
N HIS A 39 -6.70 10.06 -17.26
CA HIS A 39 -7.36 11.33 -16.93
C HIS A 39 -8.63 11.60 -17.75
N ASN A 40 -8.82 10.91 -18.88
CA ASN A 40 -10.06 11.02 -19.64
C ASN A 40 -11.20 10.33 -18.88
N HIS A 41 -10.96 9.11 -18.43
CA HIS A 41 -11.92 8.35 -17.63
C HIS A 41 -11.93 8.75 -16.16
N LYS A 42 -10.87 9.42 -15.70
CA LYS A 42 -10.59 9.74 -14.30
C LYS A 42 -10.55 8.50 -13.43
N THR A 43 -9.81 7.50 -13.88
CA THR A 43 -9.66 6.20 -13.21
C THR A 43 -8.19 5.85 -13.06
N TYR A 44 -7.84 4.90 -12.20
CA TYR A 44 -6.52 4.29 -12.18
C TYR A 44 -6.55 2.83 -12.63
N ILE A 45 -5.43 2.36 -13.15
CA ILE A 45 -5.25 1.03 -13.74
C ILE A 45 -4.04 0.38 -13.07
N ALA A 46 -4.20 -0.85 -12.58
CA ALA A 46 -3.07 -1.65 -12.13
C ALA A 46 -2.18 -2.02 -13.33
N PRO A 47 -0.84 -1.95 -13.24
CA PRO A 47 0.04 -2.21 -14.38
C PRO A 47 -0.16 -3.58 -15.06
N SER A 48 -0.57 -4.60 -14.30
CA SER A 48 -0.90 -5.92 -14.83
C SER A 48 -2.15 -5.96 -15.70
N CYS A 49 -3.04 -4.98 -15.56
CA CYS A 49 -4.33 -4.89 -16.24
C CYS A 49 -4.33 -3.92 -17.43
N PHE A 50 -3.20 -3.27 -17.73
CA PHE A 50 -3.13 -2.20 -18.74
C PHE A 50 -3.62 -2.64 -20.12
N GLU A 51 -3.16 -3.79 -20.62
CA GLU A 51 -3.49 -4.30 -21.96
C GLU A 51 -4.99 -4.61 -22.15
N GLU A 52 -5.71 -4.95 -21.08
CA GLU A 52 -7.14 -5.27 -21.12
C GLU A 52 -8.03 -4.09 -20.71
N SER A 53 -7.43 -2.96 -20.30
CA SER A 53 -8.13 -1.77 -19.82
C SER A 53 -8.52 -0.76 -20.91
N ASP A 54 -8.13 -0.99 -22.17
CA ASP A 54 -8.36 -0.05 -23.30
C ASP A 54 -8.10 1.44 -22.92
N PRO A 55 -6.89 1.76 -22.42
CA PRO A 55 -6.59 3.06 -21.84
C PRO A 55 -6.57 4.15 -22.91
N THR A 56 -6.89 5.38 -22.51
CA THR A 56 -6.78 6.51 -23.43
C THR A 56 -5.33 6.95 -23.65
N ASN A 57 -5.14 7.93 -24.54
CA ASN A 57 -3.83 8.55 -24.77
C ASN A 57 -3.47 9.62 -23.71
N PHE A 58 -4.34 9.87 -22.72
CA PHE A 58 -4.11 10.84 -21.67
C PHE A 58 -3.85 10.11 -20.34
N ILE A 59 -2.69 9.46 -20.26
CA ILE A 59 -2.28 8.62 -19.13
C ILE A 59 -1.02 9.14 -18.43
N GLU A 60 -0.88 8.82 -17.15
CA GLU A 60 0.26 9.16 -16.30
C GLU A 60 0.61 7.99 -15.37
N GLU A 61 1.90 7.70 -15.19
CA GLU A 61 2.36 6.76 -14.16
C GLU A 61 2.38 7.48 -12.80
N SER A 62 1.74 6.89 -11.80
CA SER A 62 1.60 7.48 -10.46
C SER A 62 1.52 6.39 -9.37
N THR A 63 1.06 6.76 -8.18
CA THR A 63 0.84 5.85 -7.04
C THR A 63 -0.64 5.72 -6.71
N LEU A 64 -1.02 4.62 -6.04
CA LEU A 64 -2.40 4.40 -5.59
C LEU A 64 -2.87 5.52 -4.65
N GLY A 65 -1.99 6.02 -3.78
CA GLY A 65 -2.28 7.15 -2.89
C GLY A 65 -2.66 8.42 -3.65
N GLU A 66 -1.92 8.78 -4.69
CA GLU A 66 -2.28 9.94 -5.54
C GLU A 66 -3.61 9.71 -6.25
N ALA A 67 -3.86 8.48 -6.73
CA ALA A 67 -5.15 8.15 -7.35
C ALA A 67 -6.33 8.33 -6.39
N GLU A 68 -6.16 7.90 -5.14
CA GLU A 68 -7.15 8.06 -4.06
C GLU A 68 -7.34 9.54 -3.68
N GLU A 69 -6.25 10.33 -3.60
CA GLU A 69 -6.31 11.77 -3.34
C GLU A 69 -7.05 12.54 -4.45
N LEU A 70 -6.86 12.12 -5.71
CA LEU A 70 -7.59 12.64 -6.86
C LEU A 70 -9.04 12.13 -6.96
N GLY A 71 -9.41 11.13 -6.14
CA GLY A 71 -10.72 10.50 -6.14
C GLY A 71 -10.99 9.67 -7.40
N TYR A 72 -9.96 9.13 -8.03
CA TYR A 72 -10.09 8.29 -9.21
C TYR A 72 -10.45 6.88 -8.76
N PRO A 73 -11.58 6.28 -9.21
CA PRO A 73 -11.87 4.88 -8.93
C PRO A 73 -11.02 3.93 -9.79
N PRO A 74 -10.96 2.64 -9.43
CA PRO A 74 -10.33 1.63 -10.27
C PRO A 74 -11.05 1.54 -11.62
N HIS A 75 -10.27 1.35 -12.69
CA HIS A 75 -10.79 1.32 -14.05
C HIS A 75 -11.62 0.05 -14.34
N SER A 76 -11.26 -1.07 -13.71
CA SER A 76 -11.88 -2.38 -13.96
C SER A 76 -11.78 -3.29 -12.75
N SER A 77 -12.54 -4.38 -12.78
CA SER A 77 -12.46 -5.44 -11.76
C SER A 77 -11.07 -6.08 -11.67
N CYS A 78 -10.31 -6.13 -12.78
CA CYS A 78 -8.92 -6.59 -12.72
C CYS A 78 -8.06 -5.66 -11.84
N THR A 79 -8.28 -4.35 -11.91
CA THR A 79 -7.55 -3.39 -11.08
C THR A 79 -7.93 -3.53 -9.60
N GLU A 80 -9.22 -3.72 -9.31
CA GLU A 80 -9.72 -4.02 -7.96
C GLU A 80 -9.06 -5.28 -7.38
N GLU A 81 -9.07 -6.38 -8.14
CA GLU A 81 -8.48 -7.66 -7.72
C GLU A 81 -6.96 -7.60 -7.58
N ALA A 82 -6.26 -6.92 -8.50
CA ALA A 82 -4.80 -6.81 -8.49
C ALA A 82 -4.27 -6.02 -7.29
N LEU A 83 -5.03 -5.02 -6.82
CA LEU A 83 -4.63 -4.15 -5.71
C LEU A 83 -5.35 -4.49 -4.40
N GLY A 84 -6.30 -5.44 -4.42
CA GLY A 84 -7.02 -5.88 -3.23
C GLY A 84 -7.98 -4.81 -2.67
N VAL A 85 -8.45 -3.89 -3.51
CA VAL A 85 -9.38 -2.81 -3.17
C VAL A 85 -10.80 -3.27 -3.51
N GLN A 86 -11.63 -3.49 -2.48
CA GLN A 86 -13.05 -3.88 -2.57
C GLN A 86 -13.92 -2.83 -1.88
#